data_AF-A0AAJ2GHC3-F1
#
_entry.id   AF-A0AAJ2GHC3-F1
#
_cell.length_a   1.000
_cell.length_b   1.000
_cell.length_c   1.000
_cell.angle_alpha   90.00
_cell.angle_beta   90.00
_cell.angle_gamma   90.00
#
_symmetry.space_group_name_H-M   'P 1'
#
loop_
_entity.id
_entity.type
_entity.pdbx_description
1 polymer ?
#
loop_
_entity_poly.entity_id
_entity_poly.type
_entity_poly.pdbx_seq_one_letter_code
_entity_poly.pdbx_strand_id
1 'polypeptide(L)'
;MAKADRLARLDDRRAEIETEYRTLLLAALQRTAAGQWGLFGHTKDRAHAAKAAPTVLELTELGETADQLREQLSMPPFALHADFVASRGPVSAHAVGEPKQAQAWLARLESQEGKPA
;
A
#
# COMPACT_ATOMS: atom_id res chain seq x y z
N MET A 1 -31.54 16.81 -0.19
CA MET A 1 -30.94 15.95 -1.23
C MET A 1 -29.45 16.23 -1.42
N ALA A 2 -28.98 17.49 -1.48
CA ALA A 2 -27.56 17.82 -1.71
C ALA A 2 -26.50 17.22 -0.76
N LYS A 3 -26.84 16.86 0.48
CA LYS A 3 -25.88 16.26 1.45
C LYS A 3 -25.63 14.77 1.16
N ALA A 4 -26.67 14.02 0.80
CA ALA A 4 -26.53 12.60 0.46
C ALA A 4 -25.69 12.44 -0.82
N ASP A 5 -25.95 13.24 -1.84
CA ASP A 5 -25.20 13.22 -3.10
C ASP A 5 -23.73 13.67 -2.92
N ARG A 6 -23.43 14.47 -1.89
CA ARG A 6 -22.05 14.82 -1.55
C ARG A 6 -21.32 13.66 -0.88
N LEU A 7 -22.00 12.96 0.05
CA LEU A 7 -21.41 11.81 0.73
C LEU A 7 -21.21 10.62 -0.22
N ALA A 8 -22.15 10.37 -1.14
CA ALA A 8 -22.00 9.33 -2.16
C ALA A 8 -20.77 9.56 -3.03
N ARG A 9 -20.60 10.79 -3.57
CA ARG A 9 -19.41 11.14 -4.37
C ARG A 9 -18.09 11.02 -3.59
N LEU A 10 -18.12 11.31 -2.29
CA LEU A 10 -16.95 11.19 -1.44
C LEU A 10 -16.58 9.71 -1.22
N ASP A 11 -17.59 8.85 -1.04
CA ASP A 11 -17.39 7.40 -0.92
C ASP A 11 -16.92 6.77 -2.24
N ASP A 12 -17.49 7.18 -3.38
CA ASP A 12 -17.04 6.76 -4.71
C ASP A 12 -15.56 7.14 -4.90
N ARG A 13 -15.20 8.38 -4.57
CA ARG A 13 -13.81 8.84 -4.68
C ARG A 13 -12.87 8.08 -3.75
N ARG A 14 -13.30 7.79 -2.52
CA ARG A 14 -12.54 6.95 -1.58
C ARG A 14 -12.31 5.56 -2.20
N ALA A 15 -13.35 4.93 -2.74
CA ALA A 15 -13.25 3.60 -3.34
C ALA A 15 -12.31 3.56 -4.56
N GLU A 16 -12.33 4.60 -5.39
CA GLU A 16 -11.38 4.76 -6.51
C GLU A 16 -9.93 4.81 -6.00
N ILE A 17 -9.63 5.68 -5.04
CA ILE A 17 -8.27 5.84 -4.48
C ILE A 17 -7.79 4.55 -3.82
N GLU A 18 -8.63 3.88 -3.02
CA GLU A 18 -8.26 2.61 -2.39
C GLU A 18 -7.98 1.50 -3.43
N THR A 19 -8.71 1.51 -4.56
CA THR A 19 -8.51 0.57 -5.67
C THR A 19 -7.20 0.85 -6.41
N GLU A 20 -6.91 2.13 -6.69
CA GLU A 20 -5.68 2.57 -7.32
C GLU A 20 -4.46 2.22 -6.45
N TYR A 21 -4.52 2.55 -5.15
CA TYR A 21 -3.50 2.19 -4.17
C TYR A 21 -3.22 0.69 -4.18
N ARG A 22 -4.28 -0.13 -4.13
CA ARG A 22 -4.15 -1.59 -4.09
C ARG A 22 -3.50 -2.13 -5.36
N THR A 23 -3.89 -1.62 -6.52
CA THR A 23 -3.33 -2.00 -7.82
C THR A 23 -1.85 -1.67 -7.89
N LEU A 24 -1.47 -0.46 -7.49
CA LEU A 24 -0.08 -0.01 -7.45
C LEU A 24 0.76 -0.85 -6.48
N LEU A 25 0.24 -1.13 -5.28
CA LEU A 25 0.92 -1.95 -4.29
C LEU A 25 1.15 -3.37 -4.81
N LEU A 26 0.14 -4.01 -5.41
CA LEU A 26 0.27 -5.34 -6.00
C LEU A 26 1.37 -5.38 -7.08
N ALA A 27 1.36 -4.41 -8.00
CA ALA A 27 2.38 -4.32 -9.05
C ALA A 27 3.80 -4.12 -8.46
N ALA A 28 3.93 -3.28 -7.44
CA ALA A 28 5.19 -3.05 -6.75
C ALA A 28 5.69 -4.33 -6.05
N LEU A 29 4.80 -5.03 -5.33
CA LEU A 29 5.10 -6.29 -4.64
C LEU A 29 5.53 -7.38 -5.64
N GLN A 30 4.86 -7.52 -6.78
CA GLN A 30 5.24 -8.48 -7.83
C GLN A 30 6.66 -8.21 -8.35
N ARG A 31 7.01 -6.94 -8.62
CA ARG A 31 8.36 -6.56 -9.03
C ARG A 31 9.39 -6.87 -7.95
N THR A 32 9.06 -6.65 -6.68
CA THR A 32 9.95 -6.95 -5.57
C THR A 32 10.12 -8.45 -5.35
N ALA A 33 9.05 -9.23 -5.46
CA ALA A 33 9.10 -10.69 -5.44
C ALA A 33 9.96 -11.26 -6.59
N ALA A 34 9.98 -10.59 -7.75
CA ALA A 34 10.85 -10.91 -8.88
C ALA A 34 12.32 -10.44 -8.70
N GLY A 35 12.65 -9.80 -7.58
CA GLY A 35 14.02 -9.41 -7.23
C GLY A 35 14.32 -7.91 -7.28
N GLN A 36 13.33 -7.03 -7.48
CA GLN A 36 13.55 -5.58 -7.36
C GLN A 36 13.59 -5.13 -5.89
N TRP A 37 14.70 -4.55 -5.45
CA TRP A 37 14.85 -4.04 -4.09
C TRP A 37 14.46 -2.56 -3.96
N GLY A 38 14.20 -2.14 -2.73
CA GLY A 38 13.98 -0.74 -2.33
C GLY A 38 12.53 -0.43 -1.93
N LEU A 39 11.59 -1.35 -2.14
CA LEU A 39 10.17 -1.13 -1.83
C LEU A 39 9.96 -1.00 -0.33
N PHE A 40 10.57 -1.89 0.46
CA PHE A 40 10.47 -1.87 1.92
C PHE A 40 11.57 -1.02 2.58
N GLY A 41 12.60 -0.64 1.83
CA GLY A 41 13.69 0.21 2.34
C GLY A 41 14.66 -0.55 3.25
N HIS A 42 14.81 -1.87 3.04
CA HIS A 42 15.73 -2.71 3.83
C HIS A 42 17.16 -2.64 3.29
N THR A 43 17.29 -2.29 2.01
CA THR A 43 18.59 -2.11 1.38
C THR A 43 19.28 -0.82 1.81
N LYS A 44 20.60 -0.88 2.01
CA LYS A 44 21.47 0.30 2.16
C LYS A 44 21.93 0.86 0.81
N ASP A 45 21.58 0.19 -0.29
CA ASP A 45 21.92 0.61 -1.63
C ASP A 45 21.01 1.75 -2.10
N ARG A 46 21.64 2.91 -2.31
CA ARG A 46 20.98 4.13 -2.75
C ARG A 46 20.37 4.01 -4.15
N ALA A 47 20.93 3.19 -5.03
CA ALA A 47 20.40 3.02 -6.39
C ALA A 47 19.06 2.26 -6.37
N HIS A 48 18.99 1.18 -5.59
CA HIS A 48 17.75 0.45 -5.37
C HIS A 48 16.69 1.33 -4.70
N ALA A 49 17.08 2.08 -3.65
CA ALA A 49 16.18 3.01 -2.98
C ALA A 49 15.66 4.11 -3.95
N ALA A 50 16.53 4.72 -4.75
CA ALA A 50 16.15 5.75 -5.71
C ALA A 50 15.22 5.23 -6.81
N LYS A 51 15.41 3.98 -7.26
CA LYS A 51 14.54 3.34 -8.25
C LYS A 51 13.13 3.09 -7.71
N ALA A 52 13.01 2.74 -6.43
CA ALA A 52 11.71 2.50 -5.79
C ALA A 52 11.02 3.79 -5.30
N ALA A 53 11.79 4.86 -5.02
CA ALA A 53 11.29 6.10 -4.44
C ALA A 53 10.03 6.69 -5.12
N PRO A 54 9.89 6.74 -6.46
CA PRO A 54 8.67 7.24 -7.09
C PRO A 54 7.43 6.43 -6.73
N THR A 55 7.52 5.10 -6.81
CA THR A 55 6.42 4.19 -6.45
C THR A 55 6.06 4.29 -4.97
N VAL A 56 7.07 4.47 -4.11
CA VAL A 56 6.87 4.68 -2.68
C VAL A 56 6.13 5.97 -2.40
N LEU A 57 6.54 7.06 -3.05
CA LEU A 57 5.90 8.37 -2.90
C LEU A 57 4.44 8.31 -3.32
N GLU A 58 4.16 7.74 -4.49
CA GLU A 58 2.79 7.60 -5.01
C GLU A 58 1.91 6.74 -4.10
N LEU A 59 2.43 5.63 -3.55
CA LEU A 59 1.72 4.84 -2.53
C LEU A 59 1.44 5.68 -1.28
N THR A 60 2.39 6.47 -0.81
CA THR A 60 2.17 7.34 0.36
C THR A 60 1.09 8.38 0.08
N GLU A 61 1.15 9.07 -1.06
CA GLU A 61 0.17 10.10 -1.44
C GLU A 61 -1.24 9.53 -1.59
N LEU A 62 -1.39 8.37 -2.24
CA LEU A 62 -2.68 7.69 -2.36
C LEU A 62 -3.20 7.22 -0.99
N GLY A 63 -2.33 6.69 -0.14
CA GLY A 63 -2.67 6.23 1.21
C GLY A 63 -3.16 7.36 2.11
N GLU A 64 -2.42 8.47 2.16
CA GLU A 64 -2.80 9.67 2.91
C GLU A 64 -4.10 10.29 2.37
N THR A 65 -4.28 10.29 1.05
CA THR A 65 -5.54 10.74 0.43
C THR A 65 -6.70 9.85 0.83
N ALA A 66 -6.52 8.52 0.85
CA ALA A 66 -7.54 7.58 1.32
C ALA A 66 -7.89 7.84 2.78
N ASP A 67 -6.90 8.05 3.66
CA ASP A 67 -7.12 8.37 5.07
C ASP A 67 -7.92 9.66 5.26
N GLN A 68 -7.61 10.72 4.52
CA GLN A 68 -8.37 11.98 4.57
C GLN A 68 -9.83 11.80 4.13
N LEU A 69 -10.08 11.00 3.09
CA LEU A 69 -11.43 10.72 2.63
C LEU A 69 -12.22 9.87 3.64
N ARG A 70 -11.55 8.87 4.24
CA ARG A 70 -12.12 8.00 5.28
C ARG A 70 -12.45 8.78 6.55
N GLU A 71 -11.58 9.71 6.96
CA GLU A 71 -11.85 10.62 8.09
C GLU A 71 -13.11 11.45 7.86
N GLN A 72 -13.26 12.06 6.68
CA GLN A 72 -14.45 12.83 6.32
C GLN A 72 -15.75 11.98 6.30
N LEU A 73 -15.62 10.68 6.02
CA LEU A 73 -16.70 9.69 6.08
C LEU A 73 -16.87 9.06 7.48
N SER A 74 -16.11 9.50 8.48
CA SER A 74 -16.09 8.92 9.84
C SER A 74 -15.77 7.42 9.87
N MET A 75 -14.89 6.98 8.97
CA MET A 75 -14.38 5.62 8.88
C MET A 75 -13.02 5.49 9.58
N PRO A 76 -12.65 4.29 10.06
CA PRO A 76 -11.29 4.03 10.54
C PRO A 76 -10.25 4.27 9.44
N PRO A 77 -8.97 4.55 9.77
CA PRO A 77 -7.90 4.68 8.79
C PRO A 77 -7.77 3.48 7.84
N PHE A 78 -7.14 3.70 6.70
CA PHE A 78 -6.93 2.70 5.68
C PHE A 78 -5.87 1.68 6.12
N ALA A 79 -6.36 0.57 6.70
CA ALA A 79 -5.50 -0.45 7.31
C ALA A 79 -4.43 -1.00 6.38
N LEU A 80 -4.71 -1.13 5.07
CA LEU A 80 -3.73 -1.61 4.09
C LEU A 80 -2.53 -0.66 3.97
N HIS A 81 -2.77 0.65 3.97
CA HIS A 81 -1.70 1.65 3.94
C HIS A 81 -0.88 1.61 5.24
N ALA A 82 -1.55 1.58 6.39
CA ALA A 82 -0.88 1.50 7.69
C ALA A 82 0.02 0.26 7.79
N ASP A 83 -0.47 -0.91 7.38
CA ASP A 83 0.30 -2.15 7.37
C ASP A 83 1.51 -2.06 6.44
N PHE A 84 1.34 -1.45 5.25
CA PHE A 84 2.43 -1.30 4.30
C PHE A 84 3.52 -0.39 4.88
N VAL A 85 3.15 0.77 5.42
CA VAL A 85 4.09 1.70 6.06
C VAL A 85 4.82 1.03 7.23
N ALA A 86 4.10 0.29 8.08
CA ALA A 86 4.69 -0.45 9.20
C ALA A 86 5.66 -1.55 8.76
N SER A 87 5.49 -2.09 7.55
CA SER A 87 6.38 -3.11 6.99
C SER A 87 7.67 -2.55 6.38
N ARG A 88 7.82 -1.22 6.34
CA ARG A 88 9.01 -0.53 5.84
C ARG A 88 9.96 -0.14 6.95
N GLY A 89 11.22 0.07 6.57
CA GLY A 89 12.24 0.67 7.42
C GLY A 89 13.45 -0.24 7.66
N PRO A 90 14.42 0.21 8.46
CA PRO A 90 15.61 -0.58 8.72
C PRO A 90 15.26 -1.85 9.51
N VAL A 91 15.68 -2.99 8.99
CA VAL A 91 15.53 -4.30 9.64
C VAL A 91 16.88 -4.84 10.12
N SER A 92 16.83 -5.81 11.03
CA SER A 92 18.04 -6.52 11.47
C SER A 92 18.72 -7.25 10.30
N ALA A 93 20.03 -7.50 10.40
CA ALA A 93 20.80 -8.21 9.37
C ALA A 93 20.32 -9.65 9.09
N HIS A 94 19.50 -10.23 9.99
CA HIS A 94 18.92 -11.56 9.85
C HIS A 94 17.49 -11.56 9.30
N ALA A 95 16.94 -10.39 8.98
CA ALA A 95 15.62 -10.30 8.39
C ALA A 95 15.56 -11.00 7.03
N VAL A 96 14.39 -11.55 6.72
CA VAL A 96 14.12 -12.09 5.38
C VAL A 96 14.26 -10.97 4.35
N GLY A 97 14.89 -11.26 3.21
CA GLY A 97 15.08 -10.27 2.15
C GLY A 97 13.75 -9.77 1.58
N GLU A 98 13.77 -8.57 1.01
CA GLU A 98 12.58 -7.91 0.43
C GLU A 98 11.78 -8.81 -0.53
N PRO A 99 12.39 -9.65 -1.41
CA PRO A 99 11.61 -10.53 -2.29
C PRO A 99 10.74 -11.53 -1.54
N LYS A 100 11.24 -12.13 -0.45
CA LYS A 100 10.48 -13.09 0.35
C LYS A 100 9.38 -12.42 1.16
N GLN A 101 9.64 -11.21 1.66
CA GLN A 101 8.61 -10.40 2.31
C GLN A 101 7.51 -10.02 1.32
N ALA A 102 7.85 -9.64 0.08
CA ALA A 102 6.86 -9.35 -0.95
C ALA A 102 6.00 -10.57 -1.31
N GLN A 103 6.60 -11.76 -1.40
CA GLN A 103 5.84 -13.00 -1.59
C GLN A 103 4.85 -13.27 -0.44
N ALA A 104 5.28 -13.07 0.81
CA ALA A 104 4.40 -13.22 1.97
C ALA A 104 3.25 -12.20 1.96
N TRP A 105 3.51 -10.97 1.51
CA TRP A 105 2.50 -9.95 1.30
C TRP A 105 1.49 -10.32 0.22
N LEU A 106 1.96 -10.79 -0.96
CA LEU A 106 1.08 -11.24 -2.04
C LEU A 106 0.18 -12.39 -1.58
N ALA A 107 0.75 -13.42 -0.94
CA ALA A 107 -0.01 -14.55 -0.43
C ALA A 107 -1.06 -14.13 0.62
N ARG A 108 -0.73 -13.15 1.48
CA ARG A 108 -1.68 -12.57 2.44
C ARG A 108 -2.82 -11.86 1.71
N LEU A 109 -2.53 -11.04 0.70
CA LEU A 109 -3.55 -10.30 -0.05
C LEU A 109 -4.48 -11.22 -0.86
N GLU A 110 -3.93 -12.27 -1.48
CA GLU A 110 -4.70 -13.32 -2.16
C GLU A 110 -5.63 -14.05 -1.18
N SER A 111 -5.14 -14.37 0.02
CA SER A 111 -5.95 -15.02 1.07
C SER A 111 -7.07 -14.11 1.61
N GLN A 112 -6.91 -12.79 1.54
CA GLN A 112 -7.92 -11.82 1.94
C GLN A 112 -9.00 -11.62 0.86
N GLU A 113 -8.67 -11.78 -0.42
CA GLU A 113 -9.64 -11.77 -1.53
C GLU A 113 -10.43 -13.07 -1.66
N GLY A 114 -9.79 -14.21 -1.39
CA GLY A 114 -10.41 -15.53 -1.49
C GLY A 114 -11.35 -15.89 -0.34
N LYS A 115 -11.52 -15.00 0.65
CA LYS A 115 -12.40 -15.24 1.80
C LYS A 115 -13.69 -14.43 1.63
N PRO A 116 -14.80 -15.04 1.14
CA PRO A 116 -16.10 -14.44 1.40
C PRO A 116 -16.30 -14.45 2.92
N ALA A 117 -16.81 -13.34 3.44
CA ALA A 117 -17.19 -13.21 4.84
C ALA A 117 -18.10 -14.36 5.29
#